data_AF-A0A429C376-F1
#
_entry.id   AF-A0A429C376-F1
#
_cell.length_a   1.000
_cell.length_b   1.000
_cell.length_c   1.000
_cell.angle_alpha   90.00
_cell.angle_beta   90.00
_cell.angle_gamma   90.00
#
_symmetry.space_group_name_H-M   'P 1'
#
loop_
_entity.id
_entity.type
_entity.pdbx_description
1 polymer ?
#
loop_
_entity_poly.entity_id
_entity_poly.type
_entity_poly.pdbx_seq_one_letter_code
_entity_poly.pdbx_strand_id
1 'polypeptide(L)'
;MRRLAVVVFNGASLGAMSFAFGVFEMASAFGELPDLDLKVVGGEPGTALRGGGLTVPVPEDLDAVRNADLVLVPNWRSPMEDPPEAALAALRAAHDRGARVAGLCSGAFVLAAAGLLDGRPATTHWAMAPLLAARFPAVRLDESVLYIDDGDILTAGGGAAGMDLGLHLIRSWCGAEVANRLAKGMVVPPHRPGGQAQYIESPMPELDEGDPVSETMAWALTRLDTALPVDELARRAHMSRRNYDRRFREITGAAPGTWLTHQRVIRAQQLLESTDLPVDEIARYCGFSSSAALRPHFRRQVGVTPVSYRETFGTRLGVPEPMLS
;
A
#
# COMPACT_ATOMS: atom_id res chain seq x y z
N MET A 1 25.86 -6.19 -16.95
CA MET A 1 24.57 -6.92 -17.02
C MET A 1 24.02 -7.09 -15.62
N ARG A 2 22.83 -6.55 -15.34
CA ARG A 2 22.14 -6.72 -14.05
C ARG A 2 21.03 -7.75 -14.24
N ARG A 3 21.00 -8.79 -13.43
CA ARG A 3 20.01 -9.87 -13.49
C ARG A 3 18.87 -9.58 -12.51
N LEU A 4 17.66 -9.47 -13.03
CA LEU A 4 16.44 -9.24 -12.27
C LEU A 4 15.53 -10.45 -12.43
N ALA A 5 15.20 -11.12 -11.31
CA ALA A 5 14.19 -12.18 -11.30
C ALA A 5 12.92 -11.68 -10.64
N VAL A 6 11.78 -11.87 -11.30
CA VAL A 6 10.45 -11.59 -10.76
C VAL A 6 9.75 -12.92 -10.49
N VAL A 7 9.60 -13.26 -9.21
CA VAL A 7 8.99 -14.52 -8.78
C VAL A 7 7.49 -14.34 -8.65
N VAL A 8 6.72 -15.02 -9.50
CA VAL A 8 5.26 -14.97 -9.51
C VAL A 8 4.68 -16.32 -9.11
N PHE A 9 3.47 -16.32 -8.56
CA PHE A 9 2.77 -17.53 -8.12
C PHE A 9 1.39 -17.60 -8.76
N ASN A 10 0.71 -18.75 -8.66
CA ASN A 10 -0.65 -18.86 -9.16
C ASN A 10 -1.58 -17.84 -8.50
N GLY A 11 -2.50 -17.30 -9.28
CA GLY A 11 -3.39 -16.21 -8.86
C GLY A 11 -2.82 -14.81 -9.09
N ALA A 12 -1.61 -14.69 -9.64
CA ALA A 12 -1.05 -13.40 -10.02
C ALA A 12 -1.79 -12.77 -11.22
N SER A 13 -2.11 -11.48 -11.07
CA SER A 13 -2.81 -10.68 -12.08
C SER A 13 -1.83 -10.00 -13.01
N LEU A 14 -2.01 -10.16 -14.33
CA LEU A 14 -1.26 -9.45 -15.38
C LEU A 14 -1.26 -7.94 -15.15
N GLY A 15 -2.41 -7.36 -14.75
CA GLY A 15 -2.52 -5.92 -14.51
C GLY A 15 -1.73 -5.45 -13.31
N ALA A 16 -1.66 -6.26 -12.24
CA ALA A 16 -0.89 -5.91 -11.04
C ALA A 16 0.63 -6.01 -11.28
N MET A 17 1.06 -6.90 -12.16
CA MET A 17 2.48 -7.13 -12.48
C MET A 17 3.16 -5.90 -13.11
N SER A 18 2.43 -5.10 -13.88
CA SER A 18 2.98 -3.88 -14.51
C SER A 18 3.48 -2.86 -13.47
N PHE A 19 2.82 -2.77 -12.31
CA PHE A 19 3.25 -1.91 -11.21
C PHE A 19 4.50 -2.41 -10.50
N ALA A 20 4.80 -3.70 -10.58
CA ALA A 20 5.92 -4.30 -9.88
C ALA A 20 7.24 -4.15 -10.65
N PHE A 21 7.22 -4.43 -11.95
CA PHE A 21 8.46 -4.46 -12.74
C PHE A 21 8.42 -3.65 -14.04
N GLY A 22 7.26 -3.10 -14.43
CA GLY A 22 7.12 -2.35 -15.68
C GLY A 22 8.06 -1.14 -15.75
N VAL A 23 8.41 -0.54 -14.61
CA VAL A 23 9.42 0.54 -14.53
C VAL A 23 10.80 0.09 -15.03
N PHE A 24 11.21 -1.16 -14.76
CA PHE A 24 12.49 -1.69 -15.23
C PHE A 24 12.44 -2.05 -16.72
N GLU A 25 11.30 -2.57 -17.21
CA GLU A 25 11.09 -2.80 -18.64
C GLU A 25 11.12 -1.47 -19.42
N MET A 26 10.46 -0.43 -18.92
CA MET A 26 10.50 0.91 -19.52
C MET A 26 11.91 1.51 -19.48
N ALA A 27 12.65 1.32 -18.38
CA ALA A 27 14.05 1.76 -18.31
C ALA A 27 14.92 1.08 -19.37
N SER A 28 14.73 -0.22 -19.60
CA SER A 28 15.41 -0.94 -20.67
C SER A 28 14.97 -0.43 -22.05
N ALA A 29 13.67 -0.30 -22.29
CA ALA A 29 13.11 0.17 -23.56
C ALA A 29 13.53 1.60 -23.94
N PHE A 30 13.72 2.49 -22.95
CA PHE A 30 14.22 3.85 -23.16
C PHE A 30 15.75 3.93 -23.21
N GLY A 31 16.46 2.81 -23.08
CA GLY A 31 17.92 2.74 -23.15
C GLY A 31 18.66 3.19 -21.89
N GLU A 32 17.96 3.34 -20.76
CA GLU A 32 18.54 3.72 -19.47
C GLU A 32 19.16 2.52 -18.74
N LEU A 33 18.66 1.31 -19.02
CA LEU A 33 19.17 0.04 -18.51
C LEU A 33 19.32 -0.99 -19.65
N PRO A 34 20.20 -0.75 -20.64
CA PRO A 34 20.32 -1.60 -21.82
C PRO A 34 20.83 -3.02 -21.52
N ASP A 35 21.58 -3.19 -20.41
CA ASP A 35 22.11 -4.48 -19.97
C ASP A 35 21.26 -5.16 -18.88
N LEU A 36 19.98 -4.81 -18.76
CA LEU A 36 19.06 -5.46 -17.82
C LEU A 36 18.59 -6.80 -18.38
N ASP A 37 18.93 -7.89 -17.69
CA ASP A 37 18.36 -9.22 -17.93
C ASP A 37 17.20 -9.44 -16.95
N LEU A 38 15.97 -9.15 -17.40
CA LEU A 38 14.76 -9.33 -16.61
C LEU A 38 14.09 -10.65 -16.98
N LYS A 39 13.86 -11.50 -15.98
CA LYS A 39 13.14 -12.77 -16.12
C LYS A 39 11.95 -12.85 -15.16
N VAL A 40 10.79 -13.19 -15.68
CA VAL A 40 9.62 -13.56 -14.87
C VAL A 40 9.60 -15.07 -14.72
N VAL A 41 9.54 -15.56 -13.48
CA VAL A 41 9.68 -16.98 -13.15
C VAL A 41 8.56 -17.44 -12.22
N GLY A 42 8.05 -18.64 -12.47
CA GLY A 42 7.08 -19.28 -11.60
C GLY A 42 7.76 -19.75 -10.32
N GLY A 43 7.19 -19.39 -9.17
CA GLY A 43 7.60 -19.88 -7.85
C GLY A 43 7.08 -21.29 -7.54
N GLU A 44 6.24 -21.84 -8.42
CA GLU A 44 5.68 -23.19 -8.31
C GLU A 44 5.32 -23.78 -9.69
N PRO A 45 5.19 -25.11 -9.78
CA PRO A 45 4.75 -25.78 -11.00
C PRO A 45 3.40 -25.25 -11.50
N GLY A 46 3.28 -25.07 -12.82
CA GLY A 46 2.04 -24.66 -13.46
C GLY A 46 1.64 -23.21 -13.24
N THR A 47 2.57 -22.35 -12.77
CA THR A 47 2.31 -20.93 -12.59
C THR A 47 1.83 -20.27 -13.89
N ALA A 48 0.78 -19.45 -13.80
CA ALA A 48 0.32 -18.61 -14.89
C ALA A 48 -0.18 -17.25 -14.41
N LEU A 49 0.13 -16.20 -15.17
CA LEU A 49 -0.45 -14.87 -15.01
C LEU A 49 -1.80 -14.80 -15.71
N ARG A 50 -2.79 -14.15 -15.08
CA ARG A 50 -4.14 -14.02 -15.64
C ARG A 50 -4.63 -12.58 -15.62
N GLY A 51 -5.41 -12.18 -16.61
CA GLY A 51 -6.00 -10.84 -16.65
C GLY A 51 -6.41 -10.42 -18.06
N GLY A 52 -7.46 -9.59 -18.17
CA GLY A 52 -7.95 -9.11 -19.47
C GLY A 52 -8.38 -10.23 -20.44
N GLY A 53 -8.83 -11.37 -19.92
CA GLY A 53 -9.16 -12.56 -20.73
C GLY A 53 -7.96 -13.41 -21.17
N LEU A 54 -6.73 -13.01 -20.80
CA LEU A 54 -5.50 -13.71 -21.14
C LEU A 54 -5.05 -14.64 -19.99
N THR A 55 -4.40 -15.74 -20.37
CA THR A 55 -3.65 -16.62 -19.46
C THR A 55 -2.27 -16.84 -20.07
N VAL A 56 -1.23 -16.45 -19.34
CA VAL A 56 0.17 -16.52 -19.78
C VAL A 56 0.91 -17.49 -18.87
N PRO A 57 1.28 -18.69 -19.35
CA PRO A 57 2.10 -19.62 -18.58
C PRO A 57 3.47 -19.01 -18.27
N VAL A 58 3.95 -19.20 -17.04
CA VAL A 58 5.27 -18.73 -16.60
C VAL A 58 6.13 -19.96 -16.28
N PRO A 59 7.29 -20.13 -16.92
CA PRO A 59 8.19 -21.22 -16.63
C PRO A 59 8.66 -21.19 -15.17
N GLU A 60 8.69 -22.35 -14.53
CA GLU A 60 9.37 -22.52 -13.25
C GLU A 60 10.88 -22.54 -13.50
N ASP A 61 11.57 -21.47 -13.12
CA ASP A 61 13.03 -21.34 -13.21
C ASP A 61 13.57 -20.71 -11.93
N LEU A 62 13.60 -21.51 -10.86
CA LEU A 62 14.17 -21.09 -9.58
C LEU A 62 15.70 -20.91 -9.64
N ASP A 63 16.37 -21.42 -10.69
CA ASP A 63 17.79 -21.16 -10.91
C ASP A 63 18.03 -19.71 -11.33
N ALA A 64 17.14 -19.09 -12.10
CA ALA A 64 17.22 -17.66 -12.37
C ALA A 64 17.10 -16.82 -11.09
N VAL A 65 16.25 -17.22 -10.13
CA VAL A 65 16.16 -16.57 -8.80
C VAL A 65 17.47 -16.69 -8.05
N ARG A 66 17.98 -17.92 -7.97
CA ARG A 66 19.28 -18.25 -7.39
C ARG A 66 20.46 -17.60 -8.09
N ASN A 67 20.30 -16.90 -9.20
CA ASN A 67 21.39 -16.21 -9.87
C ASN A 67 21.15 -14.71 -10.06
N ALA A 68 20.00 -14.18 -9.64
CA ALA A 68 19.68 -12.77 -9.82
C ALA A 68 20.48 -11.84 -8.90
N ASP A 69 20.70 -10.59 -9.32
CA ASP A 69 21.29 -9.54 -8.49
C ASP A 69 20.19 -8.79 -7.70
N LEU A 70 18.97 -8.76 -8.24
CA LEU A 70 17.74 -8.32 -7.57
C LEU A 70 16.62 -9.34 -7.80
N VAL A 71 15.93 -9.73 -6.73
CA VAL A 71 14.74 -10.57 -6.79
C VAL A 71 13.53 -9.77 -6.35
N LEU A 72 12.44 -9.79 -7.13
CA LEU A 72 11.16 -9.18 -6.79
C LEU A 72 10.11 -10.25 -6.55
N VAL A 73 9.39 -10.14 -5.43
CA VAL A 73 8.17 -10.91 -5.18
C VAL A 73 7.00 -9.92 -5.16
N PRO A 74 6.24 -9.80 -6.26
CA PRO A 74 5.28 -8.72 -6.45
C PRO A 74 3.96 -8.95 -5.73
N ASN A 75 3.60 -10.21 -5.49
CA ASN A 75 2.37 -10.59 -4.82
C ASN A 75 2.47 -12.00 -4.24
N TRP A 76 1.51 -12.27 -3.35
CA TRP A 76 1.17 -13.59 -2.85
C TRP A 76 -0.35 -13.74 -2.86
N ARG A 77 -0.84 -14.93 -3.21
CA ARG A 77 -2.27 -15.20 -3.41
C ARG A 77 -3.09 -15.18 -2.12
N SER A 78 -2.50 -15.62 -1.00
CA SER A 78 -3.20 -15.76 0.26
C SER A 78 -2.27 -15.52 1.45
N PRO A 79 -2.48 -14.43 2.21
CA PRO A 79 -1.79 -14.18 3.48
C PRO A 79 -1.90 -15.29 4.54
N MET A 80 -2.79 -16.28 4.37
CA MET A 80 -2.97 -17.41 5.30
C MET A 80 -2.25 -18.68 4.85
N GLU A 81 -1.75 -18.71 3.61
CA GLU A 81 -1.08 -19.88 3.04
C GLU A 81 0.45 -19.74 3.18
N ASP A 82 1.13 -20.86 3.44
CA ASP A 82 2.59 -20.93 3.37
C ASP A 82 3.06 -21.02 1.92
N PRO A 83 4.02 -20.17 1.49
CA PRO A 83 4.58 -20.31 0.16
C PRO A 83 5.38 -21.61 -0.02
N PRO A 84 5.50 -22.12 -1.25
CA PRO A 84 6.27 -23.33 -1.54
C PRO A 84 7.71 -23.22 -1.02
N GLU A 85 8.17 -24.21 -0.26
CA GLU A 85 9.51 -24.20 0.34
C GLU A 85 10.63 -24.11 -0.71
N ALA A 86 10.43 -24.66 -1.92
CA ALA A 86 11.39 -24.52 -3.00
C ALA A 86 11.63 -23.05 -3.39
N ALA A 87 10.57 -22.23 -3.44
CA ALA A 87 10.68 -20.80 -3.70
C ALA A 87 11.34 -20.08 -2.51
N LEU A 88 10.95 -20.40 -1.27
CA LEU A 88 11.56 -19.82 -0.07
C LEU A 88 13.06 -20.11 -0.01
N ALA A 89 13.48 -21.35 -0.26
CA ALA A 89 14.88 -21.75 -0.33
C ALA A 89 15.64 -21.02 -1.45
N ALA A 90 15.03 -20.80 -2.61
CA ALA A 90 15.64 -20.03 -3.70
C ALA A 90 15.83 -18.54 -3.32
N LEU A 91 14.87 -17.94 -2.60
CA LEU A 91 15.00 -16.57 -2.08
C LEU A 91 16.12 -16.46 -1.05
N ARG A 92 16.19 -17.38 -0.09
CA ARG A 92 17.27 -17.43 0.92
C ARG A 92 18.63 -17.59 0.23
N ALA A 93 18.76 -18.53 -0.70
CA ALA A 93 20.01 -18.75 -1.44
C ALA A 93 20.43 -17.54 -2.29
N ALA A 94 19.48 -16.80 -2.85
CA ALA A 94 19.77 -15.54 -3.54
C ALA A 94 20.31 -14.47 -2.59
N HIS A 95 19.62 -14.31 -1.45
CA HIS A 95 20.00 -13.37 -0.40
C HIS A 95 21.36 -13.69 0.23
N ASP A 96 21.64 -14.96 0.55
CA ASP A 96 22.91 -15.44 1.11
C ASP A 96 24.12 -15.17 0.19
N ARG A 97 23.90 -15.12 -1.13
CA ARG A 97 24.93 -14.72 -2.10
C ARG A 97 25.20 -13.20 -2.09
N GLY A 98 24.29 -12.42 -1.54
CA GLY A 98 24.33 -10.95 -1.55
C GLY A 98 23.40 -10.31 -2.58
N ALA A 99 22.42 -11.04 -3.12
CA ALA A 99 21.38 -10.42 -3.93
C ALA A 99 20.45 -9.58 -3.07
N ARG A 100 19.90 -8.50 -3.64
CA ARG A 100 18.83 -7.75 -2.99
C ARG A 100 17.50 -8.47 -3.21
N VAL A 101 16.64 -8.54 -2.20
CA VAL A 101 15.31 -9.17 -2.31
C VAL A 101 14.23 -8.19 -1.90
N ALA A 102 13.23 -7.99 -2.76
CA ALA A 102 12.13 -7.06 -2.51
C ALA A 102 10.77 -7.75 -2.49
N GLY A 103 9.97 -7.48 -1.47
CA GLY A 103 8.58 -7.92 -1.35
C GLY A 103 7.63 -6.74 -1.55
N LEU A 104 6.76 -6.81 -2.55
CA LEU A 104 5.77 -5.75 -2.81
C LEU A 104 4.40 -6.24 -2.39
N CYS A 105 3.56 -5.36 -1.82
CA CYS A 105 2.20 -5.71 -1.43
C CYS A 105 2.18 -6.99 -0.58
N SER A 106 1.40 -8.00 -0.97
CA SER A 106 1.36 -9.31 -0.31
C SER A 106 2.63 -10.15 -0.49
N GLY A 107 3.55 -9.79 -1.38
CA GLY A 107 4.87 -10.42 -1.50
C GLY A 107 5.72 -10.31 -0.23
N ALA A 108 5.44 -9.33 0.64
CA ALA A 108 6.06 -9.24 1.96
C ALA A 108 5.81 -10.50 2.83
N PHE A 109 4.66 -11.18 2.66
CA PHE A 109 4.37 -12.44 3.37
C PHE A 109 5.32 -13.56 2.94
N VAL A 110 5.77 -13.56 1.68
CA VAL A 110 6.72 -14.56 1.17
C VAL A 110 8.11 -14.33 1.76
N LEU A 111 8.55 -13.07 1.81
CA LEU A 111 9.82 -12.72 2.46
C LEU A 111 9.78 -13.01 3.96
N ALA A 112 8.65 -12.75 4.64
CA ALA A 112 8.46 -13.08 6.04
C ALA A 112 8.52 -14.60 6.27
N ALA A 113 7.81 -15.38 5.45
CA ALA A 113 7.86 -16.85 5.51
C ALA A 113 9.25 -17.42 5.20
N ALA A 114 10.05 -16.72 4.39
CA ALA A 114 11.45 -17.07 4.15
C ALA A 114 12.37 -16.78 5.36
N GLY A 115 11.88 -16.08 6.40
CA GLY A 115 12.67 -15.60 7.54
C GLY A 115 13.51 -14.35 7.23
N LEU A 116 13.33 -13.76 6.04
CA LEU A 116 14.17 -12.64 5.57
C LEU A 116 13.81 -11.29 6.21
N LEU A 117 12.66 -11.21 6.90
CA LEU A 117 12.17 -9.99 7.56
C LEU A 117 12.32 -10.02 9.09
N ASP A 118 12.84 -11.11 9.67
CA ASP A 118 12.91 -11.27 11.13
C ASP A 118 13.81 -10.21 11.77
N GLY A 119 13.24 -9.39 12.65
CA GLY A 119 13.92 -8.29 13.34
C GLY A 119 14.16 -7.04 12.48
N ARG A 120 13.68 -7.01 11.24
CA ARG A 120 13.97 -5.96 10.25
C ARG A 120 12.77 -5.03 10.02
N PRO A 121 13.01 -3.76 9.67
CA PRO A 121 11.94 -2.85 9.23
C PRO A 121 11.34 -3.34 7.92
N ALA A 122 10.01 -3.39 7.85
CA ALA A 122 9.29 -3.79 6.64
C ALA A 122 7.97 -3.04 6.52
N THR A 123 7.47 -2.91 5.30
CA THR A 123 6.11 -2.45 5.00
C THR A 123 5.38 -3.46 4.12
N THR A 124 4.06 -3.34 4.03
CA THR A 124 3.21 -4.11 3.11
C THR A 124 2.03 -3.22 2.72
N HIS A 125 1.09 -3.72 1.92
CA HIS A 125 -0.14 -2.99 1.68
C HIS A 125 -0.91 -2.81 3.01
N TRP A 126 -1.33 -1.58 3.31
CA TRP A 126 -2.02 -1.23 4.55
C TRP A 126 -3.12 -2.22 4.97
N ALA A 127 -3.95 -2.68 4.02
CA ALA A 127 -5.06 -3.59 4.32
C ALA A 127 -4.62 -4.95 4.88
N MET A 128 -3.37 -5.34 4.63
CA MET A 128 -2.80 -6.62 5.07
C MET A 128 -1.80 -6.45 6.21
N ALA A 129 -1.48 -5.21 6.61
CA ALA A 129 -0.51 -4.94 7.65
C ALA A 129 -0.87 -5.59 9.00
N PRO A 130 -2.12 -5.52 9.51
CA PRO A 130 -2.49 -6.20 10.75
C PRO A 130 -2.25 -7.70 10.69
N LEU A 131 -2.50 -8.33 9.54
CA LEU A 131 -2.34 -9.76 9.36
C LEU A 131 -0.87 -10.18 9.27
N LEU A 132 -0.03 -9.38 8.60
CA LEU A 132 1.41 -9.62 8.56
C LEU A 132 2.01 -9.55 9.96
N ALA A 133 1.64 -8.52 10.74
CA ALA A 133 2.11 -8.34 12.11
C ALA A 133 1.67 -9.51 13.03
N ALA A 134 0.44 -10.00 12.86
CA ALA A 134 -0.07 -11.12 13.63
C ALA A 134 0.64 -12.45 13.30
N ARG A 135 0.87 -12.73 12.01
CA ARG A 135 1.49 -13.98 11.56
C ARG A 135 3.01 -13.99 11.76
N PHE A 136 3.66 -12.84 11.66
CA PHE A 136 5.12 -12.71 11.75
C PHE A 136 5.53 -11.61 12.76
N PRO A 137 5.37 -11.87 14.07
CA PRO A 137 5.58 -10.86 15.12
C PRO A 137 7.05 -10.41 15.27
N ALA A 138 8.00 -11.12 14.66
CA ALA A 138 9.41 -10.71 14.63
C ALA A 138 9.67 -9.54 13.66
N VAL A 139 8.76 -9.28 12.71
CA VAL A 139 8.91 -8.21 11.71
C VAL A 139 8.60 -6.85 12.34
N ARG A 140 9.49 -5.86 12.13
CA ARG A 140 9.26 -4.49 12.59
C ARG A 140 8.43 -3.74 11.54
N LEU A 141 7.13 -3.99 11.55
CA LEU A 141 6.21 -3.45 10.55
C LEU A 141 5.98 -1.94 10.71
N ASP A 142 6.17 -1.20 9.62
CA ASP A 142 5.74 0.20 9.47
C ASP A 142 4.78 0.30 8.27
N GLU A 143 3.49 0.38 8.57
CA GLU A 143 2.42 0.50 7.57
C GLU A 143 2.23 1.93 7.06
N SER A 144 2.94 2.91 7.63
CA SER A 144 2.78 4.33 7.35
C SER A 144 3.61 4.84 6.18
N VAL A 145 4.35 3.96 5.50
CA VAL A 145 5.33 4.33 4.45
C VAL A 145 5.05 3.61 3.13
N LEU A 146 5.34 4.25 1.99
CA LEU A 146 5.18 3.66 0.66
C LEU A 146 6.12 2.48 0.44
N TYR A 147 7.39 2.64 0.83
CA TYR A 147 8.40 1.61 0.74
C TYR A 147 9.52 1.83 1.76
N ILE A 148 10.21 0.74 2.08
CA ILE A 148 11.41 0.69 2.92
C ILE A 148 12.52 0.04 2.10
N ASP A 149 13.68 0.69 2.08
CA ASP A 149 14.94 0.13 1.59
C ASP A 149 15.87 -0.05 2.79
N ASP A 150 16.00 -1.29 3.26
CA ASP A 150 16.88 -1.68 4.37
C ASP A 150 18.20 -2.28 3.84
N GLY A 151 18.66 -1.79 2.68
CA GLY A 151 19.89 -2.23 2.02
C GLY A 151 19.68 -3.47 1.14
N ASP A 152 19.88 -4.64 1.71
CA ASP A 152 19.76 -5.94 1.03
C ASP A 152 18.31 -6.47 0.96
N ILE A 153 17.42 -5.97 1.82
CA ILE A 153 15.98 -6.26 1.75
C ILE A 153 15.19 -4.98 1.55
N LEU A 154 14.18 -5.06 0.69
CA LEU A 154 13.27 -3.97 0.42
C LEU A 154 11.84 -4.45 0.55
N THR A 155 10.96 -3.53 0.95
CA THR A 155 9.52 -3.81 0.94
C THR A 155 8.76 -2.59 0.48
N ALA A 156 7.62 -2.80 -0.17
CA ALA A 156 6.73 -1.74 -0.58
C ALA A 156 5.27 -2.12 -0.32
N GLY A 157 4.42 -1.10 -0.24
CA GLY A 157 2.97 -1.26 -0.29
C GLY A 157 2.51 -1.86 -1.62
N GLY A 158 1.21 -1.73 -1.91
CA GLY A 158 0.66 -2.20 -3.19
C GLY A 158 0.56 -1.13 -4.28
N GLY A 159 0.26 -1.60 -5.49
CA GLY A 159 0.04 -0.76 -6.65
C GLY A 159 1.24 0.15 -6.95
N ALA A 160 0.99 1.45 -7.07
CA ALA A 160 1.99 2.43 -7.49
C ALA A 160 3.22 2.53 -6.56
N ALA A 161 3.14 2.03 -5.31
CA ALA A 161 4.30 1.95 -4.41
C ALA A 161 5.44 1.05 -4.97
N GLY A 162 5.09 0.00 -5.72
CA GLY A 162 6.07 -0.84 -6.42
C GLY A 162 6.84 -0.07 -7.49
N MET A 163 6.15 0.80 -8.24
CA MET A 163 6.79 1.68 -9.22
C MET A 163 7.70 2.71 -8.55
N ASP A 164 7.28 3.26 -7.41
CA ASP A 164 8.12 4.20 -6.64
C ASP A 164 9.41 3.53 -6.16
N LEU A 165 9.32 2.29 -5.64
CA LEU A 165 10.49 1.53 -5.23
C LEU A 165 11.41 1.25 -6.42
N GLY A 166 10.87 0.89 -7.58
CA GLY A 166 11.68 0.70 -8.78
C GLY A 166 12.35 1.99 -9.28
N LEU A 167 11.67 3.13 -9.24
CA LEU A 167 12.28 4.43 -9.55
C LEU A 167 13.38 4.80 -8.54
N HIS A 168 13.17 4.50 -7.26
CA HIS A 168 14.19 4.67 -6.22
C HIS A 168 15.43 3.79 -6.49
N LEU A 169 15.23 2.53 -6.87
CA LEU A 169 16.31 1.62 -7.26
C LEU A 169 17.08 2.13 -8.48
N ILE A 170 16.39 2.56 -9.53
CA ILE A 170 17.02 3.13 -10.73
C ILE A 170 17.78 4.41 -10.39
N ARG A 171 17.22 5.26 -9.53
CA ARG A 171 17.90 6.45 -9.01
C ARG A 171 19.20 6.09 -8.29
N SER A 172 19.19 5.02 -7.48
CA SER A 172 20.40 4.56 -6.78
C SER A 172 21.47 4.03 -7.73
N TRP A 173 21.05 3.44 -8.85
CA TRP A 173 21.94 2.77 -9.81
C TRP A 173 22.49 3.68 -10.91
N CYS A 174 21.69 4.62 -11.36
CA CYS A 174 21.94 5.43 -12.56
C CYS A 174 21.91 6.94 -12.26
N GLY A 175 21.60 7.34 -11.03
CA GLY A 175 21.50 8.73 -10.62
C GLY A 175 20.12 9.35 -10.80
N ALA A 176 19.94 10.53 -10.20
CA ALA A 176 18.66 11.24 -10.16
C ALA A 176 18.19 11.74 -11.54
N GLU A 177 19.10 12.09 -12.43
CA GLU A 177 18.75 12.57 -13.76
C GLU A 177 18.04 11.50 -14.59
N VAL A 178 18.61 10.29 -14.62
CA VAL A 178 18.05 9.13 -15.34
C VAL A 178 16.69 8.76 -14.78
N ALA A 179 16.57 8.64 -13.45
CA ALA A 179 15.29 8.33 -12.81
C ALA A 179 14.21 9.38 -13.08
N ASN A 180 14.56 10.67 -13.06
CA ASN A 180 13.63 11.76 -13.37
C ASN A 180 13.19 11.75 -14.84
N ARG A 181 14.11 11.43 -15.77
CA ARG A 181 13.79 11.32 -17.20
C ARG A 181 12.84 10.15 -17.46
N LEU A 182 13.12 8.99 -16.86
CA LEU A 182 12.25 7.82 -16.92
C LEU A 182 10.86 8.12 -16.37
N ALA A 183 10.77 8.72 -15.18
CA ALA A 183 9.49 9.09 -14.59
C ALA A 183 8.68 10.06 -15.46
N LYS A 184 9.34 11.04 -16.09
CA LYS A 184 8.70 11.94 -17.09
C LYS A 184 8.18 11.17 -18.30
N GLY A 185 8.96 10.24 -18.85
CA GLY A 185 8.56 9.40 -19.98
C GLY A 185 7.38 8.48 -19.65
N MET A 186 7.31 8.01 -18.41
CA MET A 186 6.19 7.22 -17.88
C MET A 186 4.99 8.07 -17.44
N VAL A 187 5.10 9.40 -17.47
CA VAL A 187 4.06 10.34 -17.02
C VAL A 187 3.66 10.12 -15.55
N VAL A 188 4.65 9.83 -14.70
CA VAL A 188 4.49 9.67 -13.25
C VAL A 188 5.30 10.73 -12.50
N PRO A 189 4.95 11.02 -11.23
CA PRO A 189 5.77 11.92 -10.41
C PRO A 189 7.24 11.46 -10.33
N PRO A 190 8.20 12.39 -10.41
CA PRO A 190 9.63 12.05 -10.53
C PRO A 190 10.20 11.30 -9.32
N HIS A 191 9.67 11.56 -8.12
CA HIS A 191 10.06 10.86 -6.91
C HIS A 191 9.03 11.09 -5.81
N ARG A 192 8.43 10.02 -5.32
CA ARG A 192 7.75 9.99 -4.03
C ARG A 192 8.71 9.41 -2.99
N PRO A 193 9.07 10.16 -1.93
CA PRO A 193 9.97 9.63 -0.91
C PRO A 193 9.33 8.44 -0.21
N GLY A 194 10.11 7.41 0.12
CA GLY A 194 9.59 6.19 0.75
C GLY A 194 8.77 6.45 2.01
N GLY A 195 9.18 7.44 2.82
CA GLY A 195 8.46 7.88 4.03
C GLY A 195 7.15 8.64 3.78
N GLN A 196 6.70 8.78 2.53
CA GLN A 196 5.35 9.27 2.24
C GLN A 196 4.31 8.21 2.67
N ALA A 197 3.16 8.66 3.16
CA ALA A 197 2.08 7.77 3.58
C ALA A 197 1.47 6.99 2.40
N GLN A 198 1.12 5.73 2.62
CA GLN A 198 0.22 4.98 1.73
C GLN A 198 -1.17 5.62 1.75
N TYR A 199 -1.92 5.47 0.65
CA TYR A 199 -3.36 5.78 0.66
C TYR A 199 -4.07 4.71 1.51
N ILE A 200 -4.10 4.93 2.82
CA ILE A 200 -4.85 4.11 3.76
C ILE A 200 -6.32 4.53 3.60
N GLU A 201 -7.10 3.82 2.78
CA GLU A 201 -8.52 3.71 3.09
C GLU A 201 -8.56 3.03 4.45
N SER A 202 -9.13 3.64 5.49
CA SER A 202 -9.27 2.89 6.74
C SER A 202 -10.05 1.61 6.44
N PRO A 203 -9.50 0.43 6.71
CA PRO A 203 -10.33 -0.75 6.83
C PRO A 203 -11.23 -0.46 8.03
N MET A 204 -12.50 -0.24 7.75
CA MET A 204 -13.54 -0.34 8.76
C MET A 204 -13.39 -1.75 9.35
N PRO A 205 -13.12 -1.91 10.65
CA PRO A 205 -12.91 -3.24 11.23
C PRO A 205 -14.10 -4.13 10.87
N GLU A 206 -13.87 -5.40 10.56
CA GLU A 206 -14.95 -6.38 10.51
C GLU A 206 -15.60 -6.39 11.91
N LEU A 207 -16.74 -5.71 11.99
CA LEU A 207 -17.46 -5.52 13.23
C LEU A 207 -18.07 -6.87 13.59
N ASP A 208 -17.54 -7.51 14.63
CA ASP A 208 -18.13 -8.73 15.19
C ASP A 208 -19.60 -8.46 15.55
N GLU A 209 -20.53 -9.17 14.90
CA GLU A 209 -21.97 -9.00 15.08
C GLU A 209 -22.34 -9.47 16.50
N GLY A 210 -22.31 -8.53 17.45
CA GLY A 210 -22.63 -8.74 18.86
C GLY A 210 -21.68 -8.06 19.86
N ASP A 211 -20.56 -7.47 19.42
CA ASP A 211 -19.71 -6.67 20.31
C ASP A 211 -20.29 -5.24 20.47
N PRO A 212 -20.62 -4.80 21.70
CA PRO A 212 -21.23 -3.48 21.92
C PRO A 212 -20.35 -2.31 21.48
N VAL A 213 -19.01 -2.47 21.45
CA VAL A 213 -18.12 -1.42 20.94
C VAL A 213 -18.19 -1.35 19.43
N SER A 214 -18.16 -2.49 18.75
CA SER A 214 -18.36 -2.59 17.31
C SER A 214 -19.69 -1.96 16.85
N GLU A 215 -20.80 -2.21 17.55
CA GLU A 215 -22.10 -1.59 17.25
C GLU A 215 -22.06 -0.05 17.37
N THR A 216 -21.36 0.47 18.39
CA THR A 216 -21.20 1.92 18.55
C THR A 216 -20.31 2.54 17.48
N MET A 217 -19.34 1.79 16.95
CA MET A 217 -18.51 2.22 15.82
C MET A 217 -19.34 2.32 14.54
N ALA A 218 -20.13 1.29 14.20
CA ALA A 218 -21.08 1.34 13.09
C ALA A 218 -22.02 2.55 13.22
N TRP A 219 -22.57 2.76 14.41
CA TRP A 219 -23.44 3.88 14.68
C TRP A 219 -22.73 5.24 14.49
N ALA A 220 -21.51 5.40 15.00
CA ALA A 220 -20.73 6.61 14.86
C ALA A 220 -20.43 6.96 13.40
N LEU A 221 -20.14 5.96 12.56
CA LEU A 221 -19.83 6.14 11.14
C LEU A 221 -21.00 6.73 10.35
N THR A 222 -22.24 6.46 10.76
CA THR A 222 -23.44 7.07 10.16
C THR A 222 -23.67 8.54 10.58
N ARG A 223 -22.86 9.08 11.49
CA ARG A 223 -23.09 10.37 12.18
C ARG A 223 -21.83 11.23 12.35
N LEU A 224 -20.84 11.02 11.47
CA LEU A 224 -19.55 11.71 11.55
C LEU A 224 -19.66 13.25 11.45
N ASP A 225 -20.76 13.75 10.90
CA ASP A 225 -21.15 15.16 10.80
C ASP A 225 -21.55 15.81 12.14
N THR A 226 -21.85 15.01 13.16
CA THR A 226 -22.33 15.49 14.47
C THR A 226 -21.27 15.41 15.56
N ALA A 227 -21.51 16.07 16.70
CA ALA A 227 -20.66 15.94 17.89
C ALA A 227 -20.81 14.53 18.50
N LEU A 228 -19.72 13.76 18.52
CA LEU A 228 -19.67 12.40 19.06
C LEU A 228 -18.71 12.35 20.26
N PRO A 229 -19.12 12.85 21.44
CA PRO A 229 -18.31 12.72 22.65
C PRO A 229 -18.18 11.23 23.01
N VAL A 230 -16.97 10.82 23.38
CA VAL A 230 -16.68 9.39 23.65
C VAL A 230 -17.50 8.85 24.83
N ASP A 231 -17.91 9.70 25.78
CA ASP A 231 -18.81 9.29 26.87
C ASP A 231 -20.19 8.85 26.38
N GLU A 232 -20.67 9.44 25.28
CA GLU A 232 -21.94 9.02 24.66
C GLU A 232 -21.81 7.65 23.98
N LEU A 233 -20.67 7.40 23.34
CA LEU A 233 -20.39 6.08 22.76
C LEU A 233 -20.28 5.01 23.86
N ALA A 234 -19.58 5.32 24.96
CA ALA A 234 -19.48 4.42 26.11
C ALA A 234 -20.85 4.10 26.73
N ARG A 235 -21.70 5.13 26.90
CA ARG A 235 -23.06 4.97 27.40
C ARG A 235 -23.91 4.09 26.49
N ARG A 236 -23.78 4.24 25.16
CA ARG A 236 -24.48 3.43 24.15
C ARG A 236 -24.03 1.98 24.14
N ALA A 237 -22.75 1.72 24.43
CA ALA A 237 -22.23 0.36 24.63
C ALA A 237 -22.57 -0.23 26.02
N HIS A 238 -23.32 0.49 26.87
CA HIS A 238 -23.57 0.12 28.26
C HIS A 238 -22.29 -0.11 29.09
N MET A 239 -21.23 0.67 28.80
CA MET A 239 -19.92 0.57 29.44
C MET A 239 -19.56 1.85 30.19
N SER A 240 -18.72 1.70 31.22
CA SER A 240 -17.99 2.85 31.77
C SER A 240 -16.98 3.36 30.75
N ARG A 241 -16.65 4.66 30.81
CA ARG A 241 -15.67 5.27 29.90
C ARG A 241 -14.33 4.54 29.87
N ARG A 242 -13.85 4.10 31.04
CA ARG A 242 -12.59 3.34 31.17
C ARG A 242 -12.64 1.99 30.46
N ASN A 243 -13.74 1.25 30.60
CA ASN A 243 -13.89 -0.07 29.98
C ASN A 243 -14.05 0.06 28.46
N TYR A 244 -14.83 1.06 28.02
CA TYR A 244 -15.01 1.37 26.61
C TYR A 244 -13.68 1.72 25.94
N ASP A 245 -12.93 2.68 26.50
CA ASP A 245 -11.62 3.09 25.99
C ASP A 245 -10.61 1.93 25.89
N ARG A 246 -10.66 0.98 26.85
CA ARG A 246 -9.80 -0.21 26.82
C ARG A 246 -10.23 -1.16 25.69
N ARG A 247 -11.50 -1.58 25.67
CA ARG A 247 -12.04 -2.50 24.67
C ARG A 247 -11.92 -1.94 23.25
N PHE A 248 -12.14 -0.64 23.09
CA PHE A 248 -11.96 0.06 21.82
C PHE A 248 -10.51 -0.01 21.32
N ARG A 249 -9.51 0.15 22.21
CA ARG A 249 -8.10 -0.01 21.84
C ARG A 249 -7.73 -1.46 21.53
N GLU A 250 -8.31 -2.43 22.24
CA GLU A 250 -8.12 -3.85 21.94
C GLU A 250 -8.62 -4.19 20.52
N ILE A 251 -9.72 -3.58 20.08
CA ILE A 251 -10.30 -3.80 18.74
C ILE A 251 -9.57 -3.00 17.65
N THR A 252 -9.30 -1.71 17.90
CA THR A 252 -8.89 -0.76 16.84
C THR A 252 -7.43 -0.33 16.91
N GLY A 253 -6.70 -0.70 17.96
CA GLY A 253 -5.35 -0.20 18.25
C GLY A 253 -5.28 1.29 18.64
N ALA A 254 -6.39 2.03 18.58
CA ALA A 254 -6.42 3.49 18.79
C ALA A 254 -7.43 3.90 19.87
N ALA A 255 -7.24 5.10 20.43
CA ALA A 255 -8.25 5.70 21.31
C ALA A 255 -9.47 6.17 20.50
N PRO A 256 -10.70 6.10 21.05
CA PRO A 256 -11.92 6.40 20.30
C PRO A 256 -11.93 7.77 19.62
N GLY A 257 -11.47 8.83 20.31
CA GLY A 257 -11.42 10.18 19.72
C GLY A 257 -10.42 10.31 18.55
N THR A 258 -9.29 9.60 18.63
CA THR A 258 -8.30 9.54 17.55
C THR A 258 -8.88 8.81 16.35
N TRP A 259 -9.57 7.69 16.58
CA TRP A 259 -10.24 6.93 15.54
C TRP A 259 -11.35 7.75 14.85
N LEU A 260 -12.22 8.42 15.61
CA LEU A 260 -13.25 9.30 15.05
C LEU A 260 -12.66 10.40 14.17
N THR A 261 -11.57 11.01 14.62
CA THR A 261 -10.87 12.04 13.84
C THR A 261 -10.35 11.48 12.52
N HIS A 262 -9.82 10.26 12.53
CA HIS A 262 -9.35 9.58 11.33
C HIS A 262 -10.50 9.29 10.35
N GLN A 263 -11.62 8.73 10.83
CA GLN A 263 -12.79 8.48 10.00
C GLN A 263 -13.34 9.75 9.35
N ARG A 264 -13.33 10.87 10.08
CA ARG A 264 -13.75 12.18 9.55
C ARG A 264 -12.83 12.72 8.46
N VAL A 265 -11.53 12.48 8.55
CA VAL A 265 -10.58 12.87 7.49
C VAL A 265 -10.79 12.02 6.24
N ILE A 266 -11.05 10.73 6.38
CA ILE A 266 -11.40 9.85 5.26
C ILE A 266 -12.68 10.30 4.58
N ARG A 267 -13.72 10.63 5.37
CA ARG A 267 -14.95 11.20 4.84
C ARG A 267 -14.70 12.51 4.09
N ALA A 268 -13.78 13.35 4.58
CA ALA A 268 -13.38 14.57 3.91
C ALA A 268 -12.68 14.29 2.57
N GLN A 269 -11.79 13.28 2.48
CA GLN A 269 -11.17 12.86 1.22
C GLN A 269 -12.23 12.44 0.19
N GLN A 270 -13.17 11.58 0.59
CA GLN A 270 -14.28 11.15 -0.28
C GLN A 270 -15.09 12.32 -0.83
N LEU A 271 -15.43 13.31 0.01
CA LEU A 271 -16.18 14.49 -0.41
C LEU A 271 -15.35 15.43 -1.29
N LEU A 272 -14.04 15.55 -1.05
CA LEU A 272 -13.14 16.35 -1.89
C LEU A 272 -12.97 15.74 -3.28
N GLU A 273 -13.01 14.42 -3.38
CA GLU A 273 -12.93 13.67 -4.64
C GLU A 273 -14.25 13.73 -5.41
N SER A 274 -15.38 13.46 -4.75
CA SER A 274 -16.67 13.20 -5.41
C SER A 274 -17.62 14.40 -5.55
N THR A 275 -17.32 15.54 -4.92
CA THR A 275 -18.22 16.71 -4.91
C THR A 275 -17.46 18.01 -5.14
N ASP A 276 -18.13 19.07 -5.61
CA ASP A 276 -17.55 20.43 -5.72
C ASP A 276 -17.78 21.31 -4.48
N LEU A 277 -18.15 20.70 -3.35
CA LEU A 277 -18.43 21.44 -2.13
C LEU A 277 -17.20 22.24 -1.65
N PRO A 278 -17.38 23.50 -1.19
CA PRO A 278 -16.32 24.27 -0.55
C PRO A 278 -15.70 23.50 0.62
N VAL A 279 -14.37 23.61 0.78
CA VAL A 279 -13.63 22.90 1.85
C VAL A 279 -14.21 23.18 3.25
N ASP A 280 -14.74 24.37 3.47
CA ASP A 280 -15.38 24.74 4.73
C ASP A 280 -16.71 24.00 4.98
N GLU A 281 -17.50 23.74 3.92
CA GLU A 281 -18.69 22.91 4.02
C GLU A 281 -18.34 21.45 4.24
N ILE A 282 -17.33 20.94 3.53
CA ILE A 282 -16.82 19.57 3.74
C ILE A 282 -16.38 19.37 5.18
N ALA A 283 -15.67 20.34 5.76
CA ALA A 283 -15.27 20.28 7.16
C ALA A 283 -16.49 20.12 8.08
N ARG A 284 -17.57 20.89 7.85
CA ARG A 284 -18.82 20.78 8.61
C ARG A 284 -19.52 19.43 8.41
N TYR A 285 -19.60 18.92 7.17
CA TYR A 285 -20.13 17.58 6.89
C TYR A 285 -19.32 16.44 7.50
N CYS A 286 -18.07 16.70 7.88
CA CYS A 286 -17.21 15.74 8.57
C CYS A 286 -17.12 16.03 10.07
N GLY A 287 -17.98 16.90 10.64
CA GLY A 287 -18.04 17.16 12.08
C GLY A 287 -16.87 17.99 12.62
N PHE A 288 -16.18 18.75 11.77
CA PHE A 288 -15.25 19.79 12.16
C PHE A 288 -15.96 21.16 12.19
N SER A 289 -15.54 22.05 13.08
CA SER A 289 -16.14 23.38 13.22
C SER A 289 -15.83 24.32 12.05
N SER A 290 -14.73 24.08 11.33
CA SER A 290 -14.32 24.86 10.16
C SER A 290 -13.24 24.15 9.36
N SER A 291 -12.98 24.64 8.15
CA SER A 291 -11.82 24.27 7.34
C SER A 291 -10.48 24.44 8.09
N ALA A 292 -10.36 25.45 8.96
CA ALA A 292 -9.18 25.66 9.79
C ALA A 292 -8.97 24.54 10.83
N ALA A 293 -10.06 23.99 11.39
CA ALA A 293 -10.01 22.86 12.31
C ALA A 293 -9.68 21.54 11.59
N LEU A 294 -10.18 21.32 10.37
CA LEU A 294 -9.86 20.13 9.56
C LEU A 294 -8.38 20.09 9.13
N ARG A 295 -7.82 21.23 8.73
CA ARG A 295 -6.50 21.34 8.07
C ARG A 295 -5.34 20.64 8.79
N PRO A 296 -5.12 20.81 10.12
CA PRO A 296 -4.01 20.15 10.80
C PRO A 296 -4.18 18.62 10.86
N HIS A 297 -5.40 18.12 11.02
CA HIS A 297 -5.69 16.69 11.02
C HIS A 297 -5.48 16.08 9.64
N PHE A 298 -6.02 16.75 8.61
CA PHE A 298 -5.87 16.34 7.22
C PHE A 298 -4.39 16.31 6.80
N ARG A 299 -3.62 17.37 7.11
CA ARG A 299 -2.18 17.41 6.81
C ARG A 299 -1.40 16.31 7.50
N ARG A 300 -1.70 16.04 8.77
CA ARG A 300 -1.02 15.01 9.54
C ARG A 300 -1.26 13.60 8.99
N GLN A 301 -2.47 13.34 8.48
CA GLN A 301 -2.86 12.00 8.01
C GLN A 301 -2.62 11.80 6.52
N VAL A 302 -2.81 12.83 5.69
CA VAL A 302 -2.76 12.76 4.22
C VAL A 302 -1.48 13.39 3.65
N GLY A 303 -0.73 14.16 4.45
CA GLY A 303 0.54 14.78 4.03
C GLY A 303 0.40 16.09 3.24
N VAL A 304 -0.80 16.43 2.74
CA VAL A 304 -1.07 17.65 1.95
C VAL A 304 -2.26 18.43 2.50
N THR A 305 -2.56 19.60 1.93
CA THR A 305 -3.74 20.40 2.32
C THR A 305 -5.01 19.89 1.61
N PRO A 306 -6.21 20.07 2.19
CA PRO A 306 -7.47 19.71 1.51
C PRO A 306 -7.62 20.33 0.10
N VAL A 307 -7.16 21.57 -0.08
CA VAL A 307 -7.21 22.27 -1.39
C VAL A 307 -6.29 21.60 -2.40
N SER A 308 -5.02 21.39 -2.04
CA SER A 308 -4.04 20.71 -2.90
C SER A 308 -4.45 19.26 -3.21
N TYR A 309 -5.09 18.60 -2.24
CA TYR A 309 -5.67 17.27 -2.45
C TYR A 309 -6.79 17.31 -3.51
N ARG A 310 -7.73 18.25 -3.39
CA ARG A 310 -8.81 18.46 -4.38
C ARG A 310 -8.28 18.83 -5.76
N GLU A 311 -7.24 19.65 -5.86
CA GLU A 311 -6.63 19.99 -7.15
C GLU A 311 -6.06 18.76 -7.87
N THR A 312 -5.65 17.75 -7.10
CA THR A 312 -5.04 16.51 -7.61
C THR A 312 -6.09 15.44 -7.90
N PHE A 313 -7.12 15.31 -7.05
CA PHE A 313 -8.05 14.16 -7.05
C PHE A 313 -9.52 14.52 -7.22
N GLY A 314 -9.87 15.81 -7.24
CA GLY A 314 -11.25 16.26 -7.42
C GLY A 314 -11.77 15.93 -8.82
N THR A 315 -12.99 15.40 -8.91
CA THR A 315 -13.62 15.13 -10.19
C THR A 315 -13.88 16.45 -10.92
N ARG A 316 -13.08 16.79 -11.94
CA ARG A 316 -13.49 17.83 -12.91
C ARG A 316 -14.61 17.26 -13.76
N LEU A 317 -15.86 17.44 -13.34
CA LEU A 317 -16.99 17.33 -14.28
C LEU A 317 -16.96 18.55 -15.21
N GLY A 318 -16.04 18.52 -16.17
CA GLY A 318 -16.13 19.36 -17.35
C GLY A 318 -17.29 18.86 -18.19
N VAL A 319 -18.44 19.54 -18.12
CA VAL A 319 -19.47 19.43 -19.15
C VAL A 319 -18.82 19.93 -20.45
N PRO A 320 -18.76 19.12 -21.53
CA PRO A 320 -18.34 19.64 -22.83
C PRO A 320 -19.36 20.71 -23.26
N GLU A 321 -18.90 21.93 -23.54
CA GLU A 321 -19.75 22.92 -24.23
C GLU A 321 -20.26 22.30 -25.54
N PRO A 322 -21.56 22.39 -25.85
CA PRO A 322 -22.05 21.94 -27.13
C PRO A 322 -21.42 22.82 -28.22
N MET A 323 -20.65 22.20 -29.11
CA MET A 323 -20.23 22.82 -30.36
C MET A 323 -21.48 23.19 -31.15
N LEU A 324 -21.89 24.46 -31.05
CA LEU A 324 -22.87 25.04 -31.96
C LEU A 324 -22.14 25.40 -33.26
N SER A 325 -22.56 24.70 -34.30
CA SER A 325 -22.34 24.99 -35.73
C SER A 325 -22.90 26.32 -36.16
#